data_AF-A0A9W9HEP0-F1
#
_entry.id   AF-A0A9W9HEP0-F1
#
_cell.length_a   1.000
_cell.length_b   1.000
_cell.length_c   1.000
_cell.angle_alpha   90.00
_cell.angle_beta   90.00
_cell.angle_gamma   90.00
#
_symmetry.space_group_name_H-M   'P 1'
#
loop_
_entity.id
_entity.type
_entity.pdbx_description
1 polymer ?
#
loop_
_entity_poly.entity_id
_entity_poly.type
_entity_poly.pdbx_seq_one_letter_code
_entity_poly.pdbx_strand_id
1 'polypeptide(L)'
;MKGHCFLDSGASSHTFANPSFSDLQKVDGPTLASIGNAECQTIGLGTVKLQCRVAGRDVTLSLTNARYSPGVGVNLICLPACEKGSYGHSLKRARKSNAVPGDLSAP
;
A
#
# COMPACT_ATOMS: atom_id res chain seq x y z
N MET A 1 -18.19 1.53 -5.07
CA MET A 1 -17.57 2.81 -4.67
C MET A 1 -16.06 2.64 -4.65
N LYS A 2 -15.28 3.57 -5.21
CA LYS A 2 -13.82 3.58 -5.04
C LYS A 2 -13.52 4.08 -3.62
N GLY A 3 -13.21 3.17 -2.70
CA GLY A 3 -12.84 3.54 -1.33
C GLY A 3 -11.46 4.20 -1.29
N HIS A 4 -11.31 5.27 -0.52
CA HIS A 4 -9.99 5.87 -0.28
C HIS A 4 -9.09 4.88 0.45
N CYS A 5 -7.84 4.77 0.00
CA CYS A 5 -6.81 3.96 0.63
C CYS A 5 -5.75 4.87 1.23
N PHE A 6 -5.41 4.66 2.50
CA PHE A 6 -4.38 5.42 3.19
C PHE A 6 -3.13 4.57 3.31
N LEU A 7 -1.98 5.15 2.96
CA LEU A 7 -0.69 4.56 3.29
C LEU A 7 -0.42 4.82 4.77
N ASP A 8 -0.29 3.77 5.55
CA ASP A 8 -0.16 3.84 7.00
C ASP A 8 1.06 3.04 7.44
N SER A 9 2.08 3.74 7.95
CA SER A 9 3.31 3.14 8.48
C SER A 9 3.13 2.48 9.85
N GLY A 10 2.02 2.77 10.56
CA GLY A 10 1.67 2.10 11.81
C GLY A 10 0.80 0.86 11.59
N ALA A 11 0.23 0.68 10.41
CA ALA A 11 -0.57 -0.51 10.10
C ALA A 11 0.33 -1.74 9.96
N SER A 12 -0.03 -2.83 10.62
CA SER A 12 0.69 -4.12 10.55
C SER A 12 0.25 -4.99 9.36
N SER A 13 -0.84 -4.64 8.69
CA SER A 13 -1.39 -5.42 7.57
C SER A 13 -2.20 -4.52 6.64
N HIS A 14 -2.24 -4.86 5.34
CA HIS A 14 -3.21 -4.23 4.45
C HIS A 14 -4.61 -4.67 4.84
N THR A 15 -5.53 -3.74 5.07
CA THR A 15 -6.89 -4.04 5.53
C THR A 15 -7.90 -3.24 4.73
N PHE A 16 -8.96 -3.90 4.27
CA PHE A 16 -9.94 -3.31 3.38
C PHE A 16 -11.37 -3.67 3.78
N ALA A 17 -12.26 -2.69 3.69
CA ALA A 17 -13.69 -2.86 3.95
C ALA A 17 -14.44 -3.46 2.76
N ASN A 18 -14.08 -3.08 1.53
CA ASN A 18 -14.77 -3.51 0.32
C ASN A 18 -13.91 -3.34 -0.95
N PRO A 19 -12.78 -4.07 -1.09
CA PRO A 19 -11.96 -4.00 -2.29
C PRO A 19 -12.38 -5.05 -3.32
N SER A 20 -11.85 -4.96 -4.53
CA SER A 20 -11.89 -6.06 -5.49
C SER A 20 -10.68 -6.97 -5.29
N PHE A 21 -10.91 -8.14 -4.70
CA PHE A 21 -9.90 -9.19 -4.56
C PHE A 21 -9.80 -10.01 -5.84
N SER A 22 -8.57 -10.33 -6.28
CA SER A 22 -8.35 -11.29 -7.38
C SER A 22 -8.52 -12.75 -6.93
N ASP A 23 -8.27 -12.98 -5.66
CA ASP A 23 -8.27 -14.24 -4.94
C ASP A 23 -8.69 -13.89 -3.51
N LEU A 24 -9.71 -14.58 -2.99
CA LEU A 24 -10.19 -14.35 -1.63
C LEU A 24 -10.43 -15.71 -0.98
N GLN A 25 -9.62 -16.00 0.01
CA GLN A 25 -9.83 -17.14 0.90
C GLN A 25 -10.63 -16.67 2.11
N LYS A 26 -11.72 -17.37 2.42
CA LYS A 26 -12.46 -17.14 3.66
C LYS A 26 -11.57 -17.50 4.85
N VAL A 27 -11.53 -16.61 5.83
CA VAL A 27 -10.99 -16.88 7.17
C VAL A 27 -12.03 -16.50 8.21
N ASP A 28 -11.88 -16.99 9.43
CA ASP A 28 -12.74 -16.63 10.55
C ASP A 28 -11.86 -16.07 11.67
N GLY A 29 -11.54 -14.78 11.54
CA GLY A 29 -10.73 -14.07 12.52
C GLY A 29 -11.53 -13.74 13.78
N PRO A 30 -10.86 -13.41 14.89
CA PRO A 30 -11.55 -12.96 16.09
C PRO A 30 -12.28 -11.64 15.83
N THR A 31 -13.44 -11.47 16.46
CA THR A 31 -14.13 -10.18 16.54
C THR A 31 -13.41 -9.29 17.54
N LEU A 32 -13.02 -8.09 17.09
CA LEU A 32 -12.33 -7.10 17.89
C LEU A 32 -13.23 -5.88 18.08
N ALA A 33 -13.25 -5.34 19.30
CA ALA A 33 -13.86 -4.04 19.57
C ALA A 33 -13.03 -2.93 18.92
N SER A 34 -13.70 -2.02 18.23
CA SER A 34 -13.15 -0.84 17.59
C SER A 34 -13.74 0.43 18.22
N ILE A 35 -13.27 1.59 17.78
CA ILE A 35 -13.69 2.90 18.29
C ILE A 35 -15.21 3.07 18.07
N GLY A 36 -15.90 3.61 19.09
CA GLY A 36 -17.32 3.94 18.98
C GLY A 36 -18.25 2.73 19.08
N ASN A 37 -17.86 1.68 19.81
CA ASN A 37 -18.60 0.41 19.94
C ASN A 37 -18.79 -0.34 18.62
N ALA A 38 -18.00 0.00 17.59
CA ALA A 38 -17.97 -0.77 16.36
C ALA A 38 -17.23 -2.09 16.59
N GLU A 39 -17.60 -3.12 15.84
CA GLU A 39 -16.88 -4.39 15.82
C GLU A 39 -16.18 -4.55 14.48
N CYS A 40 -14.96 -5.08 14.52
CA CYS A 40 -14.19 -5.41 13.34
C CYS A 40 -13.75 -6.86 13.39
N GLN A 41 -14.06 -7.59 12.32
CA GLN A 41 -13.65 -8.98 12.13
C GLN A 41 -12.97 -9.12 10.77
N THR A 42 -11.84 -9.81 10.74
CA THR A 42 -11.25 -10.26 9.47
C THR A 42 -11.92 -11.55 9.02
N ILE A 43 -12.61 -11.49 7.88
CA ILE A 43 -13.39 -12.62 7.33
C ILE A 43 -12.80 -13.16 6.02
N GLY A 44 -11.72 -12.58 5.54
CA GLY A 44 -11.03 -13.06 4.34
C GLY A 44 -9.59 -12.56 4.23
N LEU A 45 -8.80 -13.30 3.47
CA LEU A 45 -7.44 -12.95 3.06
C LEU A 45 -7.32 -13.12 1.55
N GLY A 46 -6.63 -12.19 0.89
CA GLY A 46 -6.53 -12.22 -0.56
C GLY A 46 -5.52 -11.24 -1.13
N THR A 47 -5.50 -11.13 -2.46
CA THR A 47 -4.72 -10.11 -3.17
C THR A 47 -5.63 -9.03 -3.72
N VAL A 48 -5.29 -7.77 -3.45
CA VAL A 48 -5.96 -6.58 -4.00
C VAL A 48 -5.05 -5.93 -5.03
N LYS A 49 -5.59 -5.64 -6.21
CA LYS A 49 -4.89 -4.85 -7.24
C LYS A 49 -5.42 -3.41 -7.22
N LEU A 50 -4.53 -2.45 -7.02
CA LEU A 50 -4.85 -1.04 -7.01
C LEU A 50 -4.17 -0.35 -8.19
N GLN A 51 -4.95 0.40 -8.98
CA GLN A 51 -4.40 1.33 -9.95
C GLN A 51 -4.28 2.70 -9.30
N CYS A 52 -3.08 3.26 -9.29
CA CYS A 52 -2.80 4.57 -8.72
C CYS A 52 -1.81 5.35 -9.58
N ARG A 53 -1.74 6.66 -9.36
CA ARG A 53 -0.80 7.54 -10.05
C ARG A 53 0.25 8.06 -9.07
N VAL A 54 1.52 7.77 -9.32
CA VAL A 54 2.65 8.17 -8.47
C VAL A 54 3.62 9.00 -9.29
N ALA A 55 3.90 10.23 -8.83
CA ALA A 55 4.77 11.18 -9.54
C ALA A 55 4.43 11.33 -11.04
N GLY A 56 3.13 11.38 -11.36
CA GLY A 56 2.63 11.55 -12.72
C GLY A 56 2.56 10.28 -13.57
N ARG A 57 2.99 9.12 -13.06
CA ARG A 57 2.96 7.82 -13.77
C ARG A 57 1.87 6.90 -13.22
N ASP A 58 1.18 6.19 -14.10
CA ASP A 58 0.24 5.16 -13.70
C ASP A 58 1.00 3.90 -13.27
N VAL A 59 0.62 3.37 -12.11
CA VAL A 59 1.24 2.21 -11.47
C VAL A 59 0.12 1.27 -11.02
N THR A 60 0.34 -0.04 -11.20
CA THR A 60 -0.52 -1.07 -10.59
C THR A 60 0.20 -1.68 -9.41
N LEU A 61 -0.39 -1.56 -8.22
CA LEU A 61 0.10 -2.17 -6.99
C LEU A 61 -0.66 -3.49 -6.77
N SER A 62 0.07 -4.57 -6.51
CA SER A 62 -0.50 -5.86 -6.11
C SER A 62 -0.20 -6.09 -4.64
N LEU A 63 -1.22 -6.03 -3.79
CA LEU A 63 -1.12 -6.15 -2.34
C LEU A 63 -1.60 -7.55 -1.94
N THR A 64 -0.66 -8.45 -1.65
CA THR A 64 -0.96 -9.80 -1.18
C THR A 64 -1.23 -9.83 0.32
N ASN A 65 -1.81 -10.92 0.83
CA ASN A 65 -2.17 -11.08 2.25
C ASN A 65 -3.03 -9.92 2.80
N ALA A 66 -3.84 -9.31 1.94
CA ALA A 66 -4.73 -8.23 2.31
C ALA A 66 -5.95 -8.78 3.07
N ARG A 67 -6.23 -8.20 4.23
CA ARG A 67 -7.35 -8.55 5.10
C ARG A 67 -8.63 -7.94 4.57
N TYR A 68 -9.64 -8.78 4.41
CA TYR A 68 -11.00 -8.35 4.21
C TYR A 68 -11.68 -8.19 5.57
N SER A 69 -12.09 -6.99 5.92
CA SER A 69 -12.72 -6.66 7.20
C SER A 69 -13.82 -5.62 6.98
N PRO A 70 -15.06 -6.04 6.66
CA PRO A 70 -16.14 -5.13 6.26
C PRO A 70 -16.45 -4.01 7.26
N GLY A 71 -16.19 -4.27 8.55
CA GLY A 71 -16.40 -3.32 9.64
C GLY A 71 -15.34 -2.23 9.78
N VAL A 72 -14.25 -2.23 9.00
CA VAL A 72 -13.27 -1.13 9.07
C VAL A 72 -13.78 0.13 8.37
N GLY A 73 -13.59 1.29 9.00
CA GLY A 73 -14.07 2.57 8.45
C GLY A 73 -13.25 3.09 7.26
N VAL A 74 -12.01 2.63 7.10
CA VAL A 74 -11.09 3.06 6.02
C VAL A 74 -10.23 1.90 5.52
N ASN A 75 -9.80 1.98 4.27
CA ASN A 75 -8.84 1.01 3.72
C ASN A 75 -7.42 1.46 4.06
N LEU A 76 -6.63 0.55 4.62
CA LEU A 76 -5.27 0.81 5.05
C LEU A 76 -4.30 -0.04 4.22
N ILE A 77 -3.27 0.60 3.70
CA ILE A 77 -2.13 -0.05 3.06
C ILE A 77 -0.97 0.04 4.04
N CYS A 78 -0.67 -1.10 4.67
CA CYS A 78 0.56 -1.27 5.45
C CYS A 78 1.79 -0.94 4.61
N LEU A 79 2.62 -0.05 5.13
CA LEU A 79 4.01 0.07 4.70
C LEU A 79 4.80 -0.81 5.66
N PRO A 80 5.20 -2.05 5.31
CA PRO A 80 6.16 -2.77 6.13
C PRO A 80 7.34 -1.83 6.33
N ALA A 81 7.78 -1.65 7.58
CA ALA A 81 8.94 -0.82 7.91
C ALA A 81 10.00 -1.08 6.84
N CYS A 82 10.29 -0.05 6.04
CA CYS A 82 11.04 -0.16 4.80
C CYS A 82 12.45 -0.74 5.06
N GLU A 83 12.56 -2.05 5.21
CA GLU A 83 13.80 -2.73 4.96
C GLU A 83 14.02 -2.63 3.45
N LYS A 84 15.14 -2.00 3.09
CA LYS A 84 15.54 -1.74 1.71
C LYS A 84 15.47 -3.05 0.90
N GLY A 85 14.38 -3.30 0.17
CA GLY A 85 14.34 -4.44 -0.76
C GLY A 85 12.96 -4.96 -1.17
N SER A 86 11.88 -4.70 -0.43
CA SER A 86 10.61 -5.43 -0.64
C SER A 86 9.70 -4.87 -1.73
N TYR A 87 9.91 -3.61 -2.14
CA TYR A 87 9.27 -3.09 -3.36
C TYR A 87 10.16 -3.42 -4.56
N GLY A 88 9.96 -4.62 -5.11
CA GLY A 88 10.56 -5.08 -6.37
C GLY A 88 10.04 -4.28 -7.57
N HIS A 89 10.33 -2.99 -7.62
CA HIS A 89 10.36 -2.23 -8.85
C HIS A 89 11.66 -1.46 -8.91
N SER A 90 12.48 -1.83 -9.90
CA SER A 90 13.66 -1.09 -10.32
C SER A 90 13.27 0.34 -10.67
N LEU A 91 13.28 1.23 -9.67
CA LEU A 91 13.47 2.65 -9.91
C LEU A 91 14.94 2.82 -10.28
N LYS A 92 15.29 2.46 -11.52
CA LYS A 92 16.48 3.01 -12.17
C LYS A 92 16.32 4.52 -12.06
N ARG A 93 17.06 5.12 -11.14
CA ARG A 93 17.19 6.58 -11.02
C ARG A 93 17.57 7.07 -12.40
N ALA A 94 16.63 7.70 -13.09
CA ALA A 94 16.95 8.57 -14.20
C ALA A 94 17.70 9.75 -13.58
N ARG A 95 19.01 9.58 -13.37
CA ARG A 95 19.93 10.71 -13.23
C ARG A 95 19.93 11.37 -14.61
N LYS A 96 18.98 12.28 -14.84
CA LYS A 96 19.10 13.27 -15.89
C LYS A 96 20.31 14.12 -15.53
N SER A 97 21.33 13.96 -16.35
CA SER A 97 22.50 14.82 -16.47
C SER A 97 22.09 16.28 -16.50
N ASN A 98 22.53 17.05 -15.52
CA ASN A 98 22.74 18.48 -15.64
C ASN A 98 24.15 18.76 -15.12
N ALA A 99 25.15 18.37 -15.90
CA ALA A 99 26.49 18.95 -15.78
C ALA A 99 26.51 20.15 -16.72
N VAL A 100 26.47 21.36 -16.15
CA VAL A 100 26.84 22.59 -16.85
C VAL A 100 28.37 22.65 -16.78
N PRO A 101 29.10 22.84 -17.90
CA PRO A 101 30.55 22.94 -17.87
C PRO A 101 30.93 24.35 -17.39
N GLY A 102 31.65 24.41 -16.27
CA GLY A 102 32.16 25.65 -15.69
C GLY A 102 33.59 25.41 -15.20
N ASP A 103 34.50 25.59 -16.14
CA ASP A 103 35.95 25.66 -15.99
C ASP A 103 36.35 26.67 -14.91
N LEU A 104 37.09 26.24 -13.88
CA LEU A 104 37.91 27.11 -13.04
C LEU A 104 39.12 26.30 -12.56
N SER A 105 40.19 26.42 -13.35
CA SER A 105 41.58 26.29 -12.94
C SER A 105 41.84 26.92 -11.57
N ALA A 106 42.59 26.17 -10.76
CA ALA A 106 43.19 26.63 -9.51
C ALA A 106 44.07 27.87 -9.72
N PRO A 107 44.26 28.66 -8.66
CA PRO A 107 45.60 28.71 -8.06
C PRO A 107 45.64 28.08 -6.66
#